data_AF-A0A842VV32-F1
#
_entry.id   AF-A0A842VV32-F1
#
_cell.length_a   1.000
_cell.length_b   1.000
_cell.length_c   1.000
_cell.angle_alpha   90.00
_cell.angle_beta   90.00
_cell.angle_gamma   90.00
#
_symmetry.space_group_name_H-M   'P 1'
#
loop_
_entity.id
_entity.type
_entity.pdbx_description
1 polymer ?
#
loop_
_entity_poly.entity_id
_entity_poly.type
_entity_poly.pdbx_seq_one_letter_code
_entity_poly.pdbx_strand_id
1 'polypeptide(L)'
;MILQLGLDQTIEYIIWLIVGTIIVTLLLYLSVRIVVSKQKANDKKFMLVLISLIGLIVIPLLSGVIATLLNFIGQLPLLLPWGQNYLTNLVVIFEFLLFLIVVKFLLSEDWSDSVWIALLGLFFLYLLYSFFPILYTYIGTIV
;
A
#
# COMPACT_ATOMS: atom_id res chain seq x y z
N MET A 1 -20.56 25.65 11.06
CA MET A 1 -19.19 25.50 11.62
C MET A 1 -18.77 24.03 11.75
N ILE A 2 -19.58 23.13 12.34
CA ILE A 2 -19.26 21.68 12.40
C ILE A 2 -19.25 21.01 11.00
N LEU A 3 -20.16 21.40 10.10
CA LEU A 3 -20.21 20.89 8.72
C LEU A 3 -19.05 21.37 7.82
N GLN A 4 -18.45 22.54 8.11
CA GLN A 4 -17.30 23.04 7.34
C GLN A 4 -16.02 22.26 7.68
N LEU A 5 -15.81 21.93 8.96
CA LEU A 5 -14.65 21.15 9.40
C LEU A 5 -14.59 19.74 8.76
N GLY A 6 -15.74 19.10 8.52
CA GLY A 6 -15.80 17.80 7.84
C GLY A 6 -15.58 17.87 6.32
N LEU A 7 -16.06 18.94 5.68
CA LEU A 7 -15.85 19.19 4.24
C LEU A 7 -14.38 19.48 3.94
N ASP A 8 -13.73 20.30 4.77
CA ASP A 8 -12.33 20.68 4.58
C ASP A 8 -11.40 19.46 4.69
N GLN A 9 -11.62 18.58 5.68
CA GLN A 9 -10.86 17.34 5.83
C GLN A 9 -11.11 16.33 4.69
N THR A 10 -12.35 16.25 4.20
CA THR A 10 -12.70 15.36 3.07
C THR A 10 -12.03 15.82 1.78
N ILE A 11 -12.05 17.12 1.51
CA ILE A 11 -11.40 17.71 0.33
C ILE A 11 -9.88 17.48 0.41
N GLU A 12 -9.28 17.71 1.58
CA GLU A 12 -7.86 17.48 1.81
C GLU A 12 -7.47 16.00 1.59
N TYR A 13 -8.24 15.05 2.11
CA TYR A 13 -8.03 13.62 1.86
C TYR A 13 -8.08 13.28 0.36
N ILE A 14 -9.08 13.79 -0.36
CA ILE A 14 -9.21 13.55 -1.81
C ILE A 14 -8.01 14.12 -2.57
N ILE A 15 -7.56 15.34 -2.23
CA ILE A 15 -6.39 15.96 -2.87
C ILE A 15 -5.16 15.09 -2.65
N TRP A 16 -4.89 14.67 -1.41
CA TRP A 16 -3.72 13.85 -1.11
C TRP A 16 -3.81 12.46 -1.73
N LEU A 17 -5.01 11.86 -1.81
CA LEU A 17 -5.24 10.60 -2.52
C LEU A 17 -4.88 10.72 -4.00
N ILE A 18 -5.31 11.79 -4.68
CA ILE A 18 -4.98 12.04 -6.08
C ILE A 18 -3.47 12.23 -6.25
N VAL A 19 -2.84 13.07 -5.43
CA VAL A 19 -1.40 13.34 -5.46
C VAL A 19 -0.61 12.05 -5.21
N GLY A 20 -0.96 11.30 -4.16
CA GLY A 20 -0.35 10.01 -3.84
C GLY A 20 -0.50 9.02 -4.99
N THR A 21 -1.69 8.92 -5.58
CA THR A 21 -1.94 8.02 -6.73
C THR A 21 -1.03 8.34 -7.90
N ILE A 22 -0.89 9.63 -8.25
CA ILE A 22 -0.01 10.07 -9.34
C ILE A 22 1.44 9.67 -9.03
N ILE A 23 1.93 9.95 -7.83
CA ILE A 23 3.31 9.69 -7.47
C ILE A 23 3.58 8.17 -7.46
N VAL A 24 2.72 7.38 -6.81
CA VAL A 24 2.86 5.91 -6.78
C VAL A 24 2.79 5.31 -8.19
N THR A 25 1.94 5.86 -9.06
CA THR A 25 1.87 5.44 -10.47
C THR A 25 3.21 5.67 -11.16
N LEU A 26 3.83 6.84 -10.95
CA LEU A 26 5.14 7.16 -11.55
C LEU A 26 6.24 6.24 -11.02
N LEU A 27 6.23 5.92 -9.73
CA LEU A 27 7.19 5.01 -9.11
C LEU A 27 7.02 3.58 -9.61
N LEU A 28 5.78 3.09 -9.74
CA LEU A 28 5.49 1.78 -10.32
C LEU A 28 5.86 1.73 -11.81
N TYR A 29 5.61 2.80 -12.55
CA TYR A 29 6.05 2.92 -13.94
C TYR A 29 7.57 2.78 -14.06
N LEU A 30 8.32 3.45 -13.20
CA LEU A 30 9.78 3.34 -13.15
C LEU A 30 10.21 1.91 -12.80
N SER A 31 9.55 1.29 -11.82
CA SER A 31 9.81 -0.09 -11.39
C SER A 31 9.61 -1.09 -12.53
N VAL A 32 8.47 -1.03 -13.23
CA VAL A 32 8.21 -1.89 -14.41
C VAL A 32 9.19 -1.63 -15.54
N ARG A 33 9.56 -0.36 -15.75
CA ARG A 33 10.54 -0.01 -16.78
C ARG A 33 11.93 -0.59 -16.51
N ILE A 34 12.35 -0.62 -15.25
CA ILE A 34 13.66 -1.13 -14.82
C ILE A 34 13.67 -2.66 -14.84
N VAL A 35 12.62 -3.29 -14.31
CA VAL A 35 12.56 -4.75 -14.15
C VAL A 35 12.23 -5.45 -15.47
N VAL A 36 11.28 -4.92 -16.24
CA VAL A 36 10.74 -5.59 -17.43
C VAL A 36 11.15 -4.84 -18.70
N SER A 37 10.48 -3.72 -19.02
CA SER A 37 10.83 -2.88 -20.17
C SER A 37 10.03 -1.58 -20.22
N LYS A 38 10.55 -0.60 -20.97
CA LYS A 38 9.82 0.66 -21.27
C LYS A 38 8.51 0.41 -22.04
N GLN A 39 8.51 -0.56 -22.96
CA GLN A 39 7.33 -0.89 -23.74
C GLN A 39 6.21 -1.40 -22.83
N LYS A 40 6.52 -2.36 -21.94
CA LYS A 40 5.55 -2.92 -21.01
C LYS A 40 5.00 -1.87 -20.03
N ALA A 41 5.88 -1.02 -19.49
CA ALA A 41 5.47 0.09 -18.64
C ALA A 41 4.50 1.05 -19.37
N ASN A 42 4.70 1.26 -20.68
CA ASN A 42 3.80 2.08 -21.48
C ASN A 42 2.46 1.41 -21.78
N ASP A 43 2.47 0.11 -22.08
CA ASP A 43 1.27 -0.65 -22.43
C ASP A 43 0.36 -0.84 -21.20
N LYS A 44 0.95 -0.88 -20.00
CA LYS A 44 0.23 -1.10 -18.74
C LYS A 44 -0.01 0.18 -17.92
N LYS A 45 0.16 1.38 -18.48
CA LYS A 45 -0.03 2.66 -17.76
C LYS A 45 -1.33 2.74 -16.95
N PHE A 46 -2.45 2.35 -17.55
CA PHE A 46 -3.74 2.36 -16.86
C PHE A 46 -3.77 1.36 -15.69
N MET A 47 -3.18 0.17 -15.86
CA MET A 47 -3.07 -0.82 -14.79
C MET A 47 -2.20 -0.31 -13.64
N LEU A 48 -1.13 0.45 -13.93
CA LEU A 48 -0.30 1.07 -12.89
C LEU A 48 -1.07 2.11 -12.06
N VAL A 49 -1.96 2.88 -12.69
CA VAL A 49 -2.88 3.78 -11.97
C VAL A 49 -3.82 2.99 -11.07
N LEU A 50 -4.42 1.90 -11.58
CA LEU A 50 -5.30 1.04 -10.78
C LEU A 50 -4.56 0.40 -9.61
N ILE A 51 -3.35 -0.12 -9.82
CA ILE A 51 -2.51 -0.70 -8.76
C ILE A 51 -2.23 0.36 -7.69
N SER A 52 -1.95 1.61 -8.09
CA SER A 52 -1.70 2.71 -7.16
C SER A 52 -2.94 3.03 -6.31
N LEU A 53 -4.11 3.12 -6.94
CA LEU A 53 -5.37 3.35 -6.21
C LEU A 53 -5.70 2.21 -5.24
N ILE A 54 -5.56 0.96 -5.68
CA ILE A 54 -5.76 -0.22 -4.84
C ILE A 54 -4.74 -0.20 -3.68
N GLY A 55 -3.49 0.11 -3.97
CA GLY A 55 -2.41 0.20 -2.98
C GLY A 55 -2.63 1.28 -1.93
N LEU A 56 -3.25 2.41 -2.29
CA LEU A 56 -3.49 3.52 -1.35
C LEU A 56 -4.83 3.43 -0.60
N ILE A 57 -5.81 2.69 -1.12
CA ILE A 57 -7.14 2.59 -0.51
C ILE A 57 -7.40 1.19 0.05
N VAL A 58 -7.29 0.18 -0.80
CA VAL A 58 -7.72 -1.19 -0.46
C VAL A 58 -6.72 -1.85 0.49
N ILE A 59 -5.43 -1.68 0.25
CA ILE A 59 -4.40 -2.33 1.08
C ILE A 59 -4.42 -1.82 2.52
N PRO A 60 -4.47 -0.51 2.82
CA PRO A 60 -4.59 -0.02 4.20
C PRO A 60 -5.84 -0.55 4.91
N LEU A 61 -7.00 -0.57 4.23
CA LEU A 61 -8.23 -1.11 4.80
C LEU A 61 -8.11 -2.59 5.16
N LEU A 62 -7.54 -3.40 4.26
CA LEU A 62 -7.29 -4.82 4.52
C LEU A 62 -6.26 -5.01 5.63
N SER A 63 -5.23 -4.16 5.69
CA SER A 63 -4.23 -4.16 6.75
C SER A 63 -4.84 -3.95 8.13
N GLY A 64 -5.73 -2.95 8.30
CA GLY A 64 -6.43 -2.71 9.56
C GLY A 64 -7.29 -3.90 10.01
N VAL A 65 -7.95 -4.58 9.07
CA VAL A 65 -8.71 -5.82 9.35
C VAL A 65 -7.77 -6.93 9.80
N ILE A 66 -6.67 -7.14 9.10
CA ILE A 66 -5.68 -8.17 9.42
C ILE A 66 -5.03 -7.89 10.79
N ALA A 67 -4.67 -6.64 11.07
CA ALA A 67 -4.14 -6.21 12.36
C ALA A 67 -5.13 -6.50 13.50
N THR A 68 -6.41 -6.21 13.29
CA THR A 68 -7.47 -6.50 14.27
C THR A 68 -7.59 -8.01 14.52
N LEU A 69 -7.61 -8.82 13.45
CA LEU A 69 -7.69 -10.27 13.56
C LEU A 69 -6.46 -10.88 14.25
N LEU A 70 -5.25 -10.45 13.88
CA LEU A 70 -4.00 -10.93 14.48
C LEU A 70 -3.87 -10.47 15.94
N ASN A 71 -4.36 -9.28 16.26
CA ASN A 71 -4.43 -8.82 17.65
C ASN A 71 -5.38 -9.69 18.47
N PHE A 72 -6.58 -9.97 17.96
CA PHE A 72 -7.56 -10.85 18.61
C PHE A 72 -7.00 -12.25 18.85
N ILE A 73 -6.39 -12.86 17.83
CA ILE A 73 -5.76 -14.19 17.94
C ILE A 73 -4.61 -14.16 18.95
N GLY A 74 -3.77 -13.13 18.90
CA GLY A 74 -2.60 -13.04 19.78
C GLY A 74 -2.89 -12.67 21.23
N GLN A 75 -4.14 -12.35 21.58
CA GLN A 75 -4.60 -12.24 22.97
C GLN A 75 -5.02 -13.59 23.56
N LEU A 76 -5.07 -14.66 22.75
CA LEU A 76 -5.40 -16.00 23.24
C LEU A 76 -4.28 -16.51 24.18
N PRO A 77 -4.62 -16.98 25.41
CA PRO A 77 -3.64 -17.35 26.43
C PRO A 77 -2.61 -18.40 25.99
N LEU A 78 -2.97 -19.27 25.05
CA LEU A 78 -2.11 -20.33 24.48
C LEU A 78 -1.01 -19.79 23.56
N LEU A 79 -1.12 -18.53 23.09
CA LEU A 79 -0.25 -17.93 22.07
C LEU A 79 0.62 -16.79 22.62
N LEU A 80 0.68 -16.63 23.95
CA LEU A 80 1.47 -15.63 24.64
C LEU A 80 2.64 -16.28 25.39
N PRO A 81 3.68 -16.81 24.70
CA PRO A 81 4.79 -17.50 25.37
C PRO A 81 5.56 -16.60 26.35
N TRP A 82 5.36 -15.28 26.31
CA TRP A 82 6.02 -14.29 27.17
C TRP A 82 5.12 -13.08 27.51
N GLY A 83 3.80 -13.21 27.40
CA GLY A 83 2.86 -12.10 27.63
C GLY A 83 2.87 -10.98 26.59
N GLN A 84 3.63 -11.13 25.50
CA GLN A 84 3.65 -10.19 24.37
C GLN A 84 3.05 -10.82 23.11
N ASN A 85 2.22 -10.05 22.42
CA ASN A 85 1.64 -10.43 21.13
C ASN A 85 2.55 -9.96 19.98
N TYR A 86 3.32 -10.89 19.42
CA TYR A 86 4.17 -10.61 18.25
C TYR A 86 3.46 -10.85 16.91
N LEU A 87 2.23 -11.39 16.90
CA LEU A 87 1.50 -11.71 15.67
C LEU A 87 1.14 -10.46 14.88
N THR A 88 0.92 -9.34 15.56
CA THR A 88 0.65 -8.04 14.90
C THR A 88 1.81 -7.55 14.04
N ASN A 89 3.05 -8.00 14.30
CA ASN A 89 4.19 -7.67 13.44
C ASN A 89 4.11 -8.35 12.06
N LEU A 90 3.28 -9.40 11.90
CA LEU A 90 3.08 -10.07 10.62
C LEU A 90 2.22 -9.27 9.64
N VAL A 91 1.53 -8.21 10.10
CA VAL A 91 0.67 -7.36 9.25
C VAL A 91 1.44 -6.85 8.02
N VAL A 92 2.68 -6.40 8.22
CA VAL A 92 3.55 -5.90 7.14
C VAL A 92 3.84 -6.98 6.08
N ILE A 93 3.96 -8.24 6.49
CA ILE A 93 4.15 -9.36 5.56
C ILE A 93 2.88 -9.57 4.74
N PHE A 94 1.70 -9.51 5.36
CA PHE A 94 0.43 -9.60 4.65
C PHE A 94 0.21 -8.43 3.69
N GLU A 95 0.56 -7.20 4.06
CA GLU A 95 0.52 -6.03 3.17
C GLU A 95 1.37 -6.25 1.92
N PHE A 96 2.61 -6.73 2.09
CA PHE A 96 3.48 -7.09 0.98
C PHE A 96 2.85 -8.15 0.08
N LEU A 97 2.32 -9.23 0.65
CA LEU A 97 1.70 -10.32 -0.11
C LEU A 97 0.46 -9.87 -0.88
N LEU A 98 -0.38 -9.03 -0.27
CA LEU A 98 -1.54 -8.42 -0.93
C LEU A 98 -1.10 -7.54 -2.09
N PHE A 99 -0.12 -6.66 -1.88
CA PHE A 99 0.41 -5.81 -2.95
C PHE A 99 1.02 -6.63 -4.09
N LEU A 100 1.78 -7.68 -3.76
CA LEU A 100 2.37 -8.60 -4.74
C LEU A 100 1.30 -9.28 -5.60
N ILE A 101 0.21 -9.75 -5.00
CA ILE A 101 -0.91 -10.36 -5.72
C ILE A 101 -1.52 -9.34 -6.71
N VAL A 102 -1.77 -8.12 -6.24
CA VAL A 102 -2.33 -7.03 -7.07
C VAL A 102 -1.41 -6.75 -8.27
N VAL A 103 -0.11 -6.59 -8.04
CA VAL A 103 0.90 -6.35 -9.09
C VAL A 103 0.94 -7.53 -10.07
N LYS A 104 1.04 -8.76 -9.57
CA LYS A 104 1.13 -9.99 -10.38
C LYS A 104 -0.05 -10.11 -11.35
N PHE A 105 -1.28 -9.97 -10.85
CA PHE A 105 -2.45 -10.20 -11.69
C PHE A 105 -2.76 -9.03 -12.63
N LEU A 106 -2.59 -7.77 -12.19
CA LEU A 106 -2.89 -6.61 -13.04
C LEU A 106 -1.84 -6.36 -14.13
N LEU A 107 -0.55 -6.64 -13.86
CA LEU A 107 0.50 -6.52 -14.87
C LEU A 107 0.65 -7.78 -15.73
N SER A 108 0.26 -8.94 -15.17
CA SER A 108 0.39 -10.24 -15.83
C SER A 108 1.85 -10.58 -16.19
N GLU A 109 2.80 -10.24 -15.30
CA GLU A 109 4.22 -10.63 -15.44
C GLU A 109 4.51 -11.93 -14.71
N ASP A 110 5.69 -12.51 -14.90
CA ASP A 110 6.15 -13.65 -14.12
C ASP A 110 6.26 -13.32 -12.62
N TRP A 111 6.20 -14.36 -11.79
CA TRP A 111 6.28 -14.20 -10.33
C TRP A 111 7.57 -13.52 -9.88
N SER A 112 8.71 -13.85 -10.52
CA SER A 112 10.00 -13.21 -10.26
C SER A 112 9.93 -11.70 -10.46
N ASP A 113 9.47 -11.26 -11.63
CA ASP A 113 9.41 -9.84 -11.96
C ASP A 113 8.39 -9.11 -11.09
N SER A 114 7.26 -9.75 -10.80
CA SER A 114 6.22 -9.20 -9.92
C SER A 114 6.75 -8.95 -8.51
N VAL A 115 7.58 -9.85 -7.98
CA VAL A 115 8.24 -9.66 -6.68
C VAL A 115 9.16 -8.45 -6.71
N TRP A 116 10.00 -8.31 -7.74
CA TRP A 116 10.89 -7.15 -7.86
C TRP A 116 10.14 -5.84 -8.03
N ILE A 117 9.08 -5.82 -8.83
CA ILE A 117 8.22 -4.64 -9.00
C ILE A 117 7.54 -4.28 -7.68
N ALA A 118 7.02 -5.26 -6.93
CA ALA A 118 6.37 -5.03 -5.64
C ALA A 118 7.37 -4.48 -4.59
N LEU A 119 8.56 -5.07 -4.49
CA LEU A 119 9.61 -4.61 -3.59
C LEU A 119 10.07 -3.19 -3.93
N LEU A 120 10.34 -2.91 -5.20
CA LEU A 120 10.70 -1.55 -5.64
C LEU A 120 9.55 -0.56 -5.40
N GLY A 121 8.32 -0.95 -5.70
CA GLY A 121 7.12 -0.14 -5.47
C GLY A 121 6.97 0.26 -4.00
N LEU A 122 7.07 -0.71 -3.09
CA LEU A 122 7.00 -0.45 -1.65
C LEU A 122 8.22 0.32 -1.12
N PHE A 123 9.41 0.04 -1.65
CA PHE A 123 10.62 0.78 -1.30
C PHE A 123 10.48 2.27 -1.66
N PHE A 124 10.02 2.57 -2.87
CA PHE A 124 9.78 3.95 -3.27
C PHE A 124 8.62 4.59 -2.51
N LEU A 125 7.57 3.83 -2.19
CA LEU A 125 6.48 4.30 -1.35
C LEU A 125 6.97 4.67 0.07
N TYR A 126 7.83 3.84 0.66
CA TYR A 126 8.47 4.12 1.94
C TYR A 126 9.32 5.40 1.89
N LEU A 127 10.13 5.58 0.84
CA LEU A 127 10.89 6.82 0.64
C LEU A 127 9.96 8.03 0.51
N LEU A 128 8.86 7.89 -0.23
CA LEU A 128 7.87 8.95 -0.41
C LEU A 128 7.27 9.38 0.93
N TYR A 129 6.83 8.44 1.76
CA TYR A 129 6.29 8.73 3.09
C TYR A 129 7.35 9.32 4.04
N SER A 130 8.61 8.94 3.88
CA SER A 130 9.71 9.51 4.65
C SER A 130 9.99 10.98 4.29
N PHE A 131 9.93 11.33 3.00
CA PHE A 131 10.16 12.71 2.52
C PHE A 131 8.95 13.62 2.65
N PHE A 132 7.74 13.06 2.58
CA PHE A 132 6.49 13.79 2.68
C PHE A 132 5.61 13.15 3.76
N PRO A 133 5.90 13.38 5.06
CA PRO A 133 5.16 12.78 6.17
C PRO A 133 3.66 13.09 6.14
N ILE A 134 3.27 14.20 5.52
CA ILE A 134 1.86 14.57 5.35
C ILE A 134 1.10 13.51 4.52
N LEU A 135 1.72 12.88 3.52
CA LEU A 135 1.11 11.78 2.77
C LEU A 135 0.86 10.57 3.66
N TYR A 136 1.74 10.29 4.62
CA TYR A 136 1.53 9.24 5.61
C TYR A 136 0.37 9.57 6.54
N THR A 137 0.29 10.82 7.03
CA THR A 137 -0.78 11.26 7.94
C THR A 137 -2.18 11.17 7.33
N TYR A 138 -2.33 11.34 6.02
CA TYR A 138 -3.64 11.30 5.35
C TYR A 138 -3.96 9.96 4.68
N ILE A 139 -2.95 9.17 4.30
CA ILE A 139 -3.15 7.94 3.50
C ILE A 139 -2.69 6.69 4.24
N GLY A 140 -1.65 6.78 5.08
CA GLY A 140 -1.08 5.66 5.84
C GLY A 140 -1.78 5.38 7.17
N THR A 141 -2.60 6.31 7.67
CA THR A 141 -3.25 6.28 9.00
C THR A 141 -4.64 5.65 9.01
N ILE A 142 -5.03 4.88 7.98
CA ILE A 142 -6.27 4.06 8.05
C ILE A 142 -6.03 2.78 8.90
N VAL A 143 -5.22 2.90 9.96
CA VAL A 143 -4.99 1.88 11.00
C VAL A 143 -4.99 2.56 12.36
#